data_AF-A0A419I2Q0-F1
#
_entry.id   AF-A0A419I2Q0-F1
#
_cell.length_a   1.000
_cell.length_b   1.000
_cell.length_c   1.000
_cell.angle_alpha   90.00
_cell.angle_beta   90.00
_cell.angle_gamma   90.00
#
_symmetry.space_group_name_H-M   'P 1'
#
loop_
_entity.id
_entity.type
_entity.pdbx_description
1 polymer ?
#
loop_
_entity_poly.entity_id
_entity_poly.type
_entity_poly.pdbx_seq_one_letter_code
_entity_poly.pdbx_strand_id
1 'polypeptide(L)'
;MPVGQRRRFGPGRRSHPGRTAAPGLRLAGHPWPAGHLDRRVLGRGRVRHPCSGRPRHGAGHRRGRAGPTALVGRHGHVRCARARAVAQPRGPRTLCEDCPERPGPSHRVHHFRAQPCDRCRSRRRSVRHDRPPGRHHPAPVPGPAGARTDAARHGRAVTSLRSPSQRKGRTVPEPPGPLAGITVVEMGQLIAGPFCGQLLGDLGAEVVKIEPPGSGDPMRRWGRTTAEGASLTWPVIARNKKSLTLDLRREPGQEVARELLRTADVLIENFRPGTLERWSLGPERLHAENPGLIVVRVSGFGQTGPYAGRAGYGSIGEAMGGLRYLIGEADRPPSRAGISIGDSLAGTFAALGALAALHSRQATGRGQVVDSAIYEAVLAMTEAEVTEWDAIGHQRERTGAILPGVAPSNVYPTATGGDVLIAANQDTVFRRLAEAMDRPELAEDPRYATHQARGARQAELDALIADWSGKIDAGDLLALLHDAGVPAGKVYRAEDMFADDHFAARSAIVRARNALGHEFAMQNVAPRLSATPGAVRWSGPELGEHTEEILTGLGRSEAEITALRDAATI
;
A
#
# COMPACT_ATOMS: atom_id res chain seq x y z
N MET A 1 -70.03 -1.80 -26.08
CA MET A 1 -70.26 -1.62 -27.53
C MET A 1 -68.91 -1.38 -28.23
N PRO A 2 -68.74 -1.76 -29.52
CA PRO A 2 -67.44 -2.01 -30.18
C PRO A 2 -66.94 -0.80 -31.03
N VAL A 3 -65.89 -0.81 -31.88
CA VAL A 3 -65.14 -1.82 -32.69
C VAL A 3 -63.67 -1.35 -32.86
N GLY A 4 -62.61 -2.15 -33.09
CA GLY A 4 -62.45 -3.62 -33.05
C GLY A 4 -61.58 -4.23 -34.20
N GLN A 5 -60.76 -5.23 -33.87
CA GLN A 5 -59.97 -6.15 -34.76
C GLN A 5 -58.68 -5.61 -35.43
N ARG A 6 -57.51 -6.26 -35.19
CA ARG A 6 -56.73 -7.22 -36.06
C ARG A 6 -55.91 -6.54 -37.20
N ARG A 7 -54.79 -7.06 -37.73
CA ARG A 7 -54.25 -8.45 -37.84
C ARG A 7 -52.70 -8.47 -37.98
N ARG A 8 -52.12 -9.68 -37.96
CA ARG A 8 -50.67 -10.05 -38.04
C ARG A 8 -49.88 -9.46 -39.23
N PHE A 9 -48.54 -9.41 -39.07
CA PHE A 9 -47.55 -9.46 -40.17
C PHE A 9 -46.61 -10.67 -40.05
N GLY A 10 -45.99 -11.06 -41.18
CA GLY A 10 -44.97 -12.11 -41.30
C GLY A 10 -43.79 -11.65 -42.18
N PRO A 11 -42.68 -12.43 -42.26
CA PRO A 11 -41.37 -11.92 -42.70
C PRO A 11 -41.15 -11.93 -44.22
N GLY A 12 -40.22 -11.08 -44.69
CA GLY A 12 -39.75 -11.04 -46.07
C GLY A 12 -38.22 -10.92 -46.18
N ARG A 13 -37.59 -11.78 -47.00
CA ARG A 13 -36.15 -11.75 -47.31
C ARG A 13 -35.84 -10.75 -48.45
N ARG A 14 -34.62 -10.19 -48.49
CA ARG A 14 -33.94 -9.76 -49.74
C ARG A 14 -32.42 -9.96 -49.63
N SER A 15 -31.74 -9.98 -50.78
CA SER A 15 -30.32 -10.29 -50.96
C SER A 15 -29.62 -9.31 -51.93
N HIS A 16 -28.27 -9.37 -51.96
CA HIS A 16 -27.29 -8.63 -52.79
C HIS A 16 -27.53 -8.68 -54.34
N PRO A 17 -26.71 -8.02 -55.23
CA PRO A 17 -25.44 -7.27 -55.04
C PRO A 17 -25.31 -5.92 -55.83
N GLY A 18 -24.13 -5.26 -55.82
CA GLY A 18 -23.78 -4.19 -56.79
C GLY A 18 -22.48 -3.39 -56.48
N ARG A 19 -21.56 -3.26 -57.44
CA ARG A 19 -20.19 -2.68 -57.29
C ARG A 19 -20.04 -1.20 -57.75
N THR A 20 -19.05 -0.51 -57.16
CA THR A 20 -18.13 0.53 -57.71
C THR A 20 -18.63 1.81 -58.41
N ALA A 21 -18.23 3.00 -57.88
CA ALA A 21 -17.49 4.07 -58.60
C ALA A 21 -17.15 5.27 -57.67
N ALA A 22 -16.20 6.13 -58.07
CA ALA A 22 -15.90 7.48 -57.52
C ALA A 22 -15.57 8.42 -58.72
N PRO A 23 -15.74 9.77 -58.66
CA PRO A 23 -14.73 10.66 -58.02
C PRO A 23 -15.23 12.05 -57.49
N GLY A 24 -14.31 12.89 -56.96
CA GLY A 24 -14.49 14.31 -56.58
C GLY A 24 -13.81 14.63 -55.23
N LEU A 25 -12.72 15.41 -55.06
CA LEU A 25 -12.38 16.82 -55.45
C LEU A 25 -13.35 17.85 -54.81
N ARG A 26 -12.91 18.92 -54.10
CA ARG A 26 -11.57 19.56 -53.94
C ARG A 26 -11.50 20.51 -52.71
N LEU A 27 -10.30 20.70 -52.13
CA LEU A 27 -9.76 21.93 -51.48
C LEU A 27 -10.48 22.48 -50.20
N ALA A 28 -9.89 23.28 -49.30
CA ALA A 28 -8.51 23.76 -49.04
C ALA A 28 -8.29 23.82 -47.49
N GLY A 29 -7.11 24.09 -46.90
CA GLY A 29 -5.86 24.61 -47.45
C GLY A 29 -4.61 24.18 -46.65
N HIS A 30 -3.47 24.81 -46.95
CA HIS A 30 -2.16 24.16 -46.86
C HIS A 30 -1.28 24.50 -45.63
N PRO A 31 -0.43 23.54 -45.18
CA PRO A 31 0.79 23.81 -44.39
C PRO A 31 2.01 24.05 -45.32
N TRP A 32 3.23 24.21 -44.76
CA TRP A 32 4.59 23.86 -45.27
C TRP A 32 5.66 24.78 -44.62
N PRO A 33 6.98 24.47 -44.64
CA PRO A 33 7.63 23.15 -44.68
C PRO A 33 8.89 23.01 -43.77
N ALA A 34 9.51 21.81 -43.80
CA ALA A 34 10.94 21.64 -43.50
C ALA A 34 11.78 21.82 -44.78
N GLY A 35 13.06 22.20 -44.66
CA GLY A 35 13.95 22.44 -45.80
C GLY A 35 15.22 21.57 -45.80
N HIS A 36 15.53 20.99 -46.96
CA HIS A 36 16.83 20.39 -47.30
C HIS A 36 17.43 21.14 -48.50
N LEU A 37 18.76 21.27 -48.55
CA LEU A 37 19.50 21.72 -49.74
C LEU A 37 20.90 21.05 -49.81
N ASP A 38 21.57 21.17 -50.95
CA ASP A 38 22.54 20.18 -51.46
C ASP A 38 24.04 20.60 -51.42
N ARG A 39 24.91 19.66 -51.81
CA ARG A 39 26.38 19.62 -51.77
C ARG A 39 27.09 20.64 -52.67
N ARG A 40 28.34 21.04 -52.31
CA ARG A 40 29.62 20.54 -52.90
C ARG A 40 30.87 21.38 -52.53
N VAL A 41 31.99 20.69 -52.21
CA VAL A 41 33.44 21.11 -52.13
C VAL A 41 33.79 22.32 -51.23
N LEU A 42 34.91 22.44 -50.49
CA LEU A 42 36.18 21.71 -50.28
C LEU A 42 36.41 21.48 -48.75
N GLY A 43 37.44 20.80 -48.22
CA GLY A 43 38.49 19.97 -48.84
C GLY A 43 39.81 19.90 -48.00
N ARG A 44 40.39 18.70 -47.85
CA ARG A 44 41.64 18.32 -47.10
C ARG A 44 41.53 18.28 -45.56
N GLY A 45 42.17 17.28 -44.93
CA GLY A 45 42.31 17.19 -43.46
C GLY A 45 42.26 15.78 -42.82
N ARG A 46 43.11 14.82 -43.23
CA ARG A 46 43.31 13.56 -42.47
C ARG A 46 44.44 13.74 -41.45
N VAL A 47 44.30 13.16 -40.25
CA VAL A 47 45.34 12.37 -39.52
C VAL A 47 44.62 11.44 -38.52
N ARG A 48 45.22 10.29 -38.16
CA ARG A 48 44.76 9.36 -37.12
C ARG A 48 45.73 9.35 -35.93
N HIS A 49 45.27 8.87 -34.77
CA HIS A 49 46.09 8.29 -33.68
C HIS A 49 47.05 7.18 -34.21
N PRO A 50 48.11 6.73 -33.47
CA PRO A 50 48.19 6.70 -32.00
C PRO A 50 49.58 6.87 -31.32
N CYS A 51 49.57 6.68 -29.99
CA CYS A 51 50.60 6.04 -29.14
C CYS A 51 51.81 6.80 -28.55
N SER A 52 51.89 6.69 -27.21
CA SER A 52 53.06 6.35 -26.37
C SER A 52 54.27 7.30 -26.24
N GLY A 53 54.81 7.39 -25.03
CA GLY A 53 56.18 7.87 -24.75
C GLY A 53 56.30 8.89 -23.61
N ARG A 54 56.81 8.47 -22.45
CA ARG A 54 57.42 9.38 -21.45
C ARG A 54 58.92 9.53 -21.74
N PRO A 55 59.57 10.62 -21.30
CA PRO A 55 60.49 10.45 -20.15
C PRO A 55 60.11 11.27 -18.89
N ARG A 56 61.01 11.25 -17.90
CA ARG A 56 60.97 12.01 -16.63
C ARG A 56 62.21 12.90 -16.50
N HIS A 57 62.26 13.71 -15.42
CA HIS A 57 63.39 14.51 -14.91
C HIS A 57 63.66 15.84 -15.67
N GLY A 58 64.13 16.91 -15.01
CA GLY A 58 64.28 17.15 -13.56
C GLY A 58 65.10 18.40 -13.20
N ALA A 59 64.92 18.94 -11.97
CA ALA A 59 65.50 20.19 -11.42
C ALA A 59 65.06 21.50 -12.13
N GLY A 60 64.98 22.69 -11.49
CA GLY A 60 65.20 23.13 -10.10
C GLY A 60 64.69 24.60 -9.92
N HIS A 61 65.19 25.51 -9.05
CA HIS A 61 66.14 25.42 -7.93
C HIS A 61 66.13 26.71 -7.05
N ARG A 62 66.07 26.61 -5.70
CA ARG A 62 66.35 27.65 -4.65
C ARG A 62 65.34 28.83 -4.46
N ARG A 63 64.86 29.08 -3.22
CA ARG A 63 65.24 30.09 -2.17
C ARG A 63 65.07 31.59 -2.57
N GLY A 64 64.46 32.51 -1.79
CA GLY A 64 63.67 32.43 -0.53
C GLY A 64 63.78 33.67 0.39
N ARG A 65 62.82 33.87 1.34
CA ARG A 65 62.74 34.90 2.44
C ARG A 65 62.54 36.38 1.97
N ALA A 66 61.96 37.33 2.75
CA ALA A 66 61.49 37.38 4.16
C ALA A 66 60.23 38.30 4.35
N GLY A 67 59.71 38.41 5.59
CA GLY A 67 58.72 39.43 6.06
C GLY A 67 59.40 40.71 6.60
N PRO A 68 58.93 41.41 7.67
CA PRO A 68 57.96 41.07 8.76
C PRO A 68 56.59 41.80 8.58
N THR A 69 55.75 42.31 9.51
CA THR A 69 55.68 42.68 10.97
C THR A 69 54.22 42.55 11.50
N ALA A 70 53.79 43.04 12.68
CA ALA A 70 54.13 42.67 14.07
C ALA A 70 53.06 43.19 15.09
N LEU A 71 53.17 42.83 16.40
CA LEU A 71 52.28 43.13 17.58
C LEU A 71 51.10 42.12 17.79
N VAL A 72 50.83 41.44 18.93
CA VAL A 72 50.92 41.65 20.41
C VAL A 72 49.63 42.28 21.02
N GLY A 73 48.93 41.69 22.02
CA GLY A 73 49.05 40.35 22.63
C GLY A 73 48.21 40.10 23.93
N ARG A 74 48.26 38.86 24.44
CA ARG A 74 47.94 38.32 25.81
C ARG A 74 46.53 38.41 26.47
N HIS A 75 46.05 37.20 26.81
CA HIS A 75 45.38 36.73 28.06
C HIS A 75 43.91 37.06 28.42
N GLY A 76 43.13 35.98 28.59
CA GLY A 76 41.91 35.84 29.38
C GLY A 76 41.56 34.34 29.52
N HIS A 77 41.09 33.87 30.69
CA HIS A 77 40.84 32.45 31.00
C HIS A 77 39.46 32.23 31.66
N VAL A 78 39.10 30.95 31.92
CA VAL A 78 37.80 30.41 32.42
C VAL A 78 36.80 30.14 31.26
N ARG A 79 36.61 28.89 30.79
CA ARG A 79 35.79 27.76 31.34
C ARG A 79 34.33 28.17 31.56
N CYS A 80 33.30 27.43 31.15
CA CYS A 80 33.17 26.13 30.45
C CYS A 80 31.74 26.09 29.81
N ALA A 81 31.25 25.08 29.08
CA ALA A 81 31.71 23.70 28.82
C ALA A 81 31.32 23.26 27.38
N ARG A 82 31.52 21.96 27.08
CA ARG A 82 30.78 21.22 26.03
C ARG A 82 30.46 19.82 26.55
N ALA A 83 29.20 19.37 26.45
CA ALA A 83 28.83 18.01 26.80
C ALA A 83 29.03 17.05 25.63
N ARG A 84 29.88 16.04 25.81
CA ARG A 84 29.87 14.78 25.06
C ARG A 84 29.98 13.64 26.07
N ALA A 85 28.92 12.85 26.22
CA ALA A 85 28.98 11.65 27.05
C ALA A 85 29.58 10.49 26.23
N VAL A 86 30.50 9.74 26.85
CA VAL A 86 31.13 8.54 26.30
C VAL A 86 30.55 7.32 27.00
N ALA A 87 30.36 6.21 26.27
CA ALA A 87 29.80 4.98 26.82
C ALA A 87 30.71 4.35 27.89
N GLN A 88 30.12 3.83 28.96
CA GLN A 88 30.82 3.09 30.03
C GLN A 88 30.82 1.57 29.76
N PRO A 89 31.93 0.86 30.01
CA PRO A 89 31.99 -0.60 29.85
C PRO A 89 31.91 -1.40 31.17
N ARG A 90 31.00 -2.39 31.18
CA ARG A 90 31.04 -3.70 31.90
C ARG A 90 30.90 -3.76 33.43
N GLY A 91 29.94 -4.59 33.86
CA GLY A 91 30.08 -5.51 35.00
C GLY A 91 30.29 -6.96 34.50
N PRO A 92 30.77 -7.91 35.32
CA PRO A 92 31.37 -9.15 34.84
C PRO A 92 30.38 -10.30 34.57
N ARG A 93 30.73 -11.15 33.60
CA ARG A 93 30.30 -12.57 33.56
C ARG A 93 31.39 -13.41 34.20
N THR A 94 31.05 -14.27 35.15
CA THR A 94 31.99 -15.23 35.73
C THR A 94 32.37 -16.30 34.70
N LEU A 95 33.68 -16.42 34.45
CA LEU A 95 34.29 -17.54 33.74
C LEU A 95 35.26 -18.22 34.70
N CYS A 96 35.44 -19.53 34.54
CA CYS A 96 36.20 -20.34 35.49
C CYS A 96 37.71 -20.16 35.25
N GLU A 97 38.38 -19.51 36.20
CA GLU A 97 39.84 -19.51 36.33
C GLU A 97 40.27 -20.85 36.94
N ASP A 98 40.35 -21.90 36.11
CA ASP A 98 41.16 -23.11 36.32
C ASP A 98 41.00 -24.08 35.14
N CYS A 99 41.82 -23.92 34.10
CA CYS A 99 41.94 -24.90 33.02
C CYS A 99 43.35 -24.81 32.35
N PRO A 100 44.25 -25.75 32.60
CA PRO A 100 45.64 -25.66 32.14
C PRO A 100 45.85 -26.30 30.76
N GLU A 101 45.84 -25.50 29.69
CA GLU A 101 46.55 -25.81 28.42
C GLU A 101 46.54 -24.59 27.47
N ARG A 102 47.71 -24.20 26.93
CA ARG A 102 47.86 -23.15 25.91
C ARG A 102 49.09 -23.37 25.01
N PRO A 103 48.91 -23.59 23.70
CA PRO A 103 49.90 -23.24 22.67
C PRO A 103 49.72 -21.80 22.16
N GLY A 104 50.77 -21.26 21.52
CA GLY A 104 50.78 -19.90 20.95
C GLY A 104 50.12 -19.75 19.57
N PRO A 105 50.08 -18.53 19.00
CA PRO A 105 49.32 -18.23 17.79
C PRO A 105 50.07 -18.56 16.48
N SER A 106 49.40 -19.23 15.54
CA SER A 106 49.75 -19.24 14.12
C SER A 106 48.50 -19.47 13.23
N HIS A 107 48.64 -19.28 11.91
CA HIS A 107 47.52 -19.09 10.99
C HIS A 107 46.86 -20.40 10.52
N ARG A 108 45.52 -20.45 10.54
CA ARG A 108 44.61 -20.67 9.38
C ARG A 108 43.16 -20.86 9.85
N VAL A 109 42.19 -20.40 9.06
CA VAL A 109 40.75 -20.56 9.36
C VAL A 109 40.18 -21.69 8.52
N HIS A 110 39.79 -22.80 9.17
CA HIS A 110 38.84 -23.76 8.64
C HIS A 110 37.70 -23.91 9.66
N HIS A 111 36.46 -23.90 9.20
CA HIS A 111 35.28 -23.99 10.08
C HIS A 111 35.08 -25.41 10.60
N PHE A 112 35.43 -25.64 11.87
CA PHE A 112 34.98 -26.80 12.63
C PHE A 112 33.85 -26.42 13.60
N ARG A 113 32.75 -27.19 13.59
CA ARG A 113 31.69 -27.09 14.60
C ARG A 113 32.17 -27.70 15.91
N ALA A 114 32.53 -26.88 16.88
CA ALA A 114 32.84 -27.35 18.23
C ALA A 114 31.57 -27.87 18.94
N GLN A 115 31.58 -29.13 19.37
CA GLN A 115 30.55 -29.66 20.27
C GLN A 115 30.96 -29.41 21.75
N PRO A 116 30.03 -29.07 22.66
CA PRO A 116 30.36 -28.92 24.08
C PRO A 116 30.65 -30.27 24.76
N CYS A 117 31.66 -30.31 25.63
CA CYS A 117 32.02 -31.52 26.38
C CYS A 117 31.01 -31.87 27.49
N ASP A 118 30.95 -33.15 27.86
CA ASP A 118 29.85 -33.69 28.69
C ASP A 118 29.80 -33.17 30.14
N ARG A 119 30.89 -32.58 30.65
CA ARG A 119 30.90 -31.94 31.98
C ARG A 119 29.94 -30.75 32.07
N CYS A 120 29.48 -30.20 30.93
CA CYS A 120 28.48 -29.14 30.86
C CYS A 120 27.01 -29.65 30.89
N ARG A 121 26.74 -30.95 30.68
CA ARG A 121 25.35 -31.47 30.58
C ARG A 121 24.61 -31.59 31.91
N SER A 122 25.31 -31.58 33.05
CA SER A 122 24.77 -31.97 34.36
C SER A 122 24.03 -30.86 35.14
N ARG A 123 24.10 -29.58 34.73
CA ARG A 123 23.47 -28.44 35.44
C ARG A 123 22.17 -27.90 34.81
N ARG A 124 21.39 -28.74 34.11
CA ARG A 124 20.03 -28.41 33.61
C ARG A 124 18.98 -29.51 33.86
N ARG A 125 18.80 -29.92 35.12
CA ARG A 125 17.71 -30.84 35.55
C ARG A 125 17.19 -30.53 36.97
N SER A 126 16.38 -29.48 37.14
CA SER A 126 15.71 -29.20 38.43
C SER A 126 14.47 -28.30 38.37
N VAL A 127 13.62 -28.46 37.34
CA VAL A 127 12.20 -28.05 37.42
C VAL A 127 11.37 -29.15 36.78
N ARG A 128 10.46 -29.76 37.55
CA ARG A 128 9.37 -30.59 37.02
C ARG A 128 8.09 -29.76 37.05
N HIS A 129 7.34 -29.77 35.96
CA HIS A 129 5.93 -29.39 35.97
C HIS A 129 5.10 -30.66 35.86
N ASP A 130 4.49 -31.08 36.96
CA ASP A 130 3.49 -32.14 36.94
C ASP A 130 2.17 -31.62 36.34
N ARG A 131 1.53 -32.43 35.50
CA ARG A 131 0.22 -32.13 34.90
C ARG A 131 -0.90 -32.65 35.80
N PRO A 132 -1.93 -31.86 36.13
CA PRO A 132 -3.22 -32.41 36.51
C PRO A 132 -3.92 -33.02 35.27
N PRO A 133 -4.76 -34.07 35.42
CA PRO A 133 -5.46 -34.72 34.32
C PRO A 133 -6.66 -33.91 33.80
N GLY A 134 -7.18 -34.32 32.63
CA GLY A 134 -8.26 -33.64 31.93
C GLY A 134 -9.64 -33.73 32.63
N ARG A 135 -10.54 -32.81 32.27
CA ARG A 135 -11.95 -32.83 32.69
C ARG A 135 -12.82 -33.45 31.60
N HIS A 136 -13.57 -34.49 31.94
CA HIS A 136 -14.62 -35.04 31.08
C HIS A 136 -15.91 -34.22 31.17
N HIS A 137 -16.68 -34.19 30.08
CA HIS A 137 -18.06 -33.71 30.11
C HIS A 137 -18.97 -34.76 30.79
N PRO A 138 -19.84 -34.38 31.74
CA PRO A 138 -20.95 -35.22 32.17
C PRO A 138 -22.15 -35.09 31.22
N ALA A 139 -22.84 -36.19 30.97
CA ALA A 139 -24.15 -36.22 30.31
C ALA A 139 -25.29 -35.91 31.30
N PRO A 140 -26.48 -35.46 30.85
CA PRO A 140 -27.57 -35.07 31.74
C PRO A 140 -28.36 -36.28 32.28
N VAL A 141 -28.91 -36.12 33.48
CA VAL A 141 -29.84 -37.04 34.16
C VAL A 141 -31.00 -36.20 34.73
N PRO A 142 -32.28 -36.62 34.62
CA PRO A 142 -33.42 -35.77 34.96
C PRO A 142 -33.63 -35.61 36.48
N GLY A 143 -34.24 -34.49 36.89
CA GLY A 143 -34.61 -34.22 38.28
C GLY A 143 -36.09 -34.48 38.59
N PRO A 144 -36.53 -34.22 39.85
CA PRO A 144 -37.94 -34.18 40.24
C PRO A 144 -38.49 -32.74 40.29
N ALA A 145 -39.81 -32.61 40.46
CA ALA A 145 -40.52 -31.33 40.35
C ALA A 145 -41.05 -30.78 41.69
N GLY A 146 -41.31 -29.47 41.71
CA GLY A 146 -42.46 -28.89 42.42
C GLY A 146 -42.22 -28.17 43.75
N ALA A 147 -42.41 -26.84 43.73
CA ALA A 147 -43.15 -26.10 44.75
C ALA A 147 -43.65 -24.76 44.15
N ARG A 148 -44.77 -24.23 44.65
CA ARG A 148 -45.29 -22.89 44.30
C ARG A 148 -45.28 -22.00 45.55
N THR A 149 -45.06 -20.70 45.38
CA THR A 149 -45.65 -19.65 46.24
C THR A 149 -45.79 -18.36 45.45
N ASP A 150 -46.99 -17.77 45.47
CA ASP A 150 -47.28 -16.44 44.93
C ASP A 150 -46.92 -15.32 45.92
N ALA A 151 -46.49 -14.16 45.40
CA ALA A 151 -46.67 -12.85 46.03
C ALA A 151 -46.65 -11.76 44.94
N ALA A 152 -47.47 -10.71 45.07
CA ALA A 152 -47.76 -9.77 43.99
C ALA A 152 -47.73 -8.28 44.40
N ARG A 153 -47.99 -7.39 43.41
CA ARG A 153 -48.10 -5.90 43.45
C ARG A 153 -46.74 -5.16 43.40
N HIS A 154 -46.61 -3.99 42.77
CA HIS A 154 -47.42 -3.26 41.78
C HIS A 154 -46.54 -2.19 41.09
N GLY A 155 -46.79 -1.81 39.82
CA GLY A 155 -45.92 -0.80 39.16
C GLY A 155 -46.22 -0.35 37.72
N ARG A 156 -47.47 0.05 37.41
CA ARG A 156 -47.90 0.82 36.20
C ARG A 156 -47.12 0.63 34.88
N ALA A 157 -47.66 -0.19 33.98
CA ALA A 157 -47.31 -0.13 32.55
C ALA A 157 -48.12 0.97 31.82
N VAL A 158 -47.54 1.57 30.78
CA VAL A 158 -48.25 2.42 29.80
C VAL A 158 -48.40 1.65 28.49
N THR A 159 -49.64 1.47 28.03
CA THR A 159 -49.97 0.65 26.85
C THR A 159 -49.78 1.42 25.54
N SER A 160 -48.79 1.01 24.74
CA SER A 160 -48.71 1.38 23.32
C SER A 160 -49.36 0.29 22.47
N LEU A 161 -50.50 0.60 21.85
CA LEU A 161 -51.17 -0.30 20.90
C LEU A 161 -50.44 -0.26 19.55
N ARG A 162 -49.96 -1.42 19.08
CA ARG A 162 -49.49 -1.61 17.70
C ARG A 162 -50.18 -2.81 17.07
N SER A 163 -50.94 -2.56 16.00
CA SER A 163 -51.61 -3.60 15.21
C SER A 163 -50.62 -4.51 14.49
N PRO A 164 -50.92 -5.81 14.30
CA PRO A 164 -50.04 -6.74 13.62
C PRO A 164 -50.17 -6.63 12.10
N SER A 165 -49.12 -6.15 11.41
CA SER A 165 -49.02 -6.32 9.96
C SER A 165 -47.57 -6.52 9.48
N GLN A 166 -47.43 -7.34 8.43
CA GLN A 166 -46.24 -7.53 7.61
C GLN A 166 -44.90 -7.80 8.34
N ARG A 167 -44.61 -9.09 8.57
CA ARG A 167 -43.23 -9.58 8.71
C ARG A 167 -42.48 -9.42 7.37
N LYS A 168 -41.93 -8.23 7.12
CA LYS A 168 -40.79 -8.11 6.19
C LYS A 168 -39.62 -8.91 6.79
N GLY A 169 -38.79 -9.50 5.92
CA GLY A 169 -37.69 -10.37 6.36
C GLY A 169 -36.77 -9.65 7.34
N ARG A 170 -36.45 -10.30 8.46
CA ARG A 170 -35.33 -9.86 9.31
C ARG A 170 -34.04 -10.05 8.50
N THR A 171 -33.53 -8.97 7.92
CA THR A 171 -32.08 -8.84 7.79
C THR A 171 -31.50 -9.07 9.18
N VAL A 172 -30.57 -10.01 9.29
CA VAL A 172 -29.70 -10.06 10.47
C VAL A 172 -28.88 -8.78 10.39
N PRO A 173 -28.77 -7.97 11.47
CA PRO A 173 -27.83 -6.86 11.48
C PRO A 173 -26.44 -7.43 11.20
N GLU A 174 -25.77 -6.93 10.14
CA GLU A 174 -24.39 -7.26 9.85
C GLU A 174 -23.57 -7.10 11.14
N PRO A 175 -22.77 -8.10 11.55
CA PRO A 175 -22.02 -8.00 12.79
C PRO A 175 -21.08 -6.80 12.69
N PRO A 176 -21.06 -5.89 13.69
CA PRO A 176 -20.21 -4.71 13.65
C PRO A 176 -18.74 -5.10 13.35
N GLY A 177 -18.13 -4.37 12.41
CA GLY A 177 -16.73 -4.56 12.03
C GLY A 177 -15.77 -4.37 13.22
N PRO A 178 -14.51 -4.81 13.12
CA PRO A 178 -13.57 -4.82 14.24
C PRO A 178 -13.22 -3.43 14.82
N LEU A 179 -13.57 -2.34 14.13
CA LEU A 179 -13.44 -0.96 14.60
C LEU A 179 -14.80 -0.27 14.84
N ALA A 180 -15.89 -1.01 14.99
CA ALA A 180 -17.17 -0.41 15.38
C ALA A 180 -17.07 0.28 16.74
N GLY A 181 -17.61 1.49 16.84
CA GLY A 181 -17.44 2.36 18.01
C GLY A 181 -16.13 3.15 18.03
N ILE A 182 -15.30 3.07 16.98
CA ILE A 182 -14.17 3.99 16.75
C ILE A 182 -14.62 5.12 15.82
N THR A 183 -14.42 6.35 16.25
CA THR A 183 -14.74 7.58 15.49
C THR A 183 -13.47 8.19 14.91
N VAL A 184 -13.47 8.42 13.59
CA VAL A 184 -12.32 8.91 12.82
C VAL A 184 -12.69 10.24 12.13
N VAL A 185 -11.88 11.26 12.33
CA VAL A 185 -11.97 12.55 11.60
C VAL A 185 -10.89 12.58 10.51
N GLU A 186 -11.30 12.52 9.25
CA GLU A 186 -10.41 12.60 8.09
C GLU A 186 -10.40 14.03 7.53
N MET A 187 -9.32 14.77 7.74
CA MET A 187 -9.06 16.05 7.08
C MET A 187 -8.24 15.90 5.79
N GLY A 188 -7.70 14.70 5.54
CA GLY A 188 -6.85 14.43 4.39
C GLY A 188 -7.54 14.58 3.03
N GLN A 189 -6.76 14.91 2.01
CA GLN A 189 -7.19 15.07 0.62
C GLN A 189 -6.49 14.08 -0.33
N LEU A 190 -7.05 13.88 -1.52
CA LEU A 190 -6.50 13.02 -2.57
C LEU A 190 -6.49 11.53 -2.21
N ILE A 191 -5.32 10.93 -1.95
CA ILE A 191 -5.17 9.47 -1.84
C ILE A 191 -4.59 9.06 -0.48
N ALA A 192 -3.40 9.51 -0.09
CA ALA A 192 -2.67 8.86 1.02
C ALA A 192 -3.42 8.90 2.37
N GLY A 193 -3.91 10.08 2.80
CA GLY A 193 -4.76 10.21 3.98
C GLY A 193 -6.13 9.54 3.77
N PRO A 194 -6.86 9.84 2.69
CA PRO A 194 -8.14 9.21 2.39
C PRO A 194 -8.14 7.67 2.27
N PHE A 195 -7.01 7.06 1.90
CA PHE A 195 -6.87 5.60 1.82
C PHE A 195 -6.74 4.98 3.22
N CYS A 196 -6.03 5.64 4.14
CA CYS A 196 -6.04 5.26 5.57
C CYS A 196 -7.48 5.31 6.13
N GLY A 197 -8.21 6.40 5.90
CA GLY A 197 -9.60 6.52 6.35
C GLY A 197 -10.56 5.53 5.67
N GLN A 198 -10.33 5.18 4.39
CA GLN A 198 -11.04 4.10 3.71
C GLN A 198 -10.83 2.77 4.44
N LEU A 199 -9.59 2.40 4.73
CA LEU A 199 -9.26 1.12 5.40
C LEU A 199 -9.88 1.02 6.80
N LEU A 200 -9.89 2.09 7.59
CA LEU A 200 -10.55 2.09 8.90
C LEU A 200 -12.10 2.03 8.76
N GLY A 201 -12.68 2.76 7.81
CA GLY A 201 -14.11 2.75 7.53
C GLY A 201 -14.61 1.39 7.03
N ASP A 202 -13.84 0.72 6.17
CA ASP A 202 -14.06 -0.65 5.71
C ASP A 202 -14.07 -1.68 6.85
N LEU A 203 -13.22 -1.46 7.85
CA LEU A 203 -13.14 -2.22 9.10
C LEU A 203 -14.18 -1.80 10.16
N GLY A 204 -15.14 -0.95 9.79
CA GLY A 204 -16.32 -0.64 10.61
C GLY A 204 -16.24 0.63 11.46
N ALA A 205 -15.17 1.41 11.36
CA ALA A 205 -15.11 2.72 12.01
C ALA A 205 -16.12 3.71 11.39
N GLU A 206 -16.56 4.69 12.18
CA GLU A 206 -17.32 5.83 11.68
C GLU A 206 -16.34 6.92 11.24
N VAL A 207 -16.30 7.20 9.93
CA VAL A 207 -15.33 8.14 9.35
C VAL A 207 -16.04 9.40 8.89
N VAL A 208 -15.83 10.51 9.59
CA VAL A 208 -16.26 11.85 9.17
C VAL A 208 -15.15 12.47 8.33
N LYS A 209 -15.37 12.58 7.02
CA LYS A 209 -14.46 13.32 6.14
C LYS A 209 -14.81 14.81 6.14
N ILE A 210 -13.86 15.63 6.54
CA ILE A 210 -13.92 17.09 6.44
C ILE A 210 -13.42 17.52 5.06
N GLU A 211 -14.20 18.35 4.38
CA GLU A 211 -13.93 18.81 3.02
C GLU A 211 -14.13 20.33 2.87
N PRO A 212 -13.37 21.02 2.00
CA PRO A 212 -13.60 22.45 1.75
C PRO A 212 -14.99 22.71 1.13
N PRO A 213 -15.78 23.69 1.64
CA PRO A 213 -17.08 24.05 1.09
C PRO A 213 -17.06 24.31 -0.43
N GLY A 214 -18.13 23.91 -1.12
CA GLY A 214 -18.37 24.10 -2.56
C GLY A 214 -17.42 23.37 -3.54
N SER A 215 -16.20 23.03 -3.12
CA SER A 215 -15.15 22.46 -3.97
C SER A 215 -14.88 20.98 -3.67
N GLY A 216 -14.88 20.60 -2.39
CA GLY A 216 -14.67 19.22 -1.92
C GLY A 216 -13.23 18.73 -2.04
N ASP A 217 -13.02 17.43 -1.81
CA ASP A 217 -11.80 16.75 -2.20
C ASP A 217 -11.67 16.73 -3.75
N PRO A 218 -10.52 17.11 -4.34
CA PRO A 218 -10.33 17.07 -5.80
C PRO A 218 -10.64 15.70 -6.44
N MET A 219 -10.54 14.59 -5.69
CA MET A 219 -10.90 13.26 -6.19
C MET A 219 -12.38 13.08 -6.55
N ARG A 220 -13.28 13.97 -6.08
CA ARG A 220 -14.66 14.07 -6.57
C ARG A 220 -14.73 14.39 -8.08
N ARG A 221 -13.65 14.95 -8.66
CA ARG A 221 -13.57 15.37 -10.08
C ARG A 221 -12.41 14.72 -10.85
N TRP A 222 -11.36 14.25 -10.17
CA TRP A 222 -10.19 13.65 -10.81
C TRP A 222 -10.40 12.16 -11.14
N GLY A 223 -9.73 11.70 -12.21
CA GLY A 223 -9.76 10.31 -12.68
C GLY A 223 -10.51 10.14 -14.00
N ARG A 224 -11.11 8.97 -14.21
CA ARG A 224 -12.11 8.74 -15.26
C ARG A 224 -13.50 9.06 -14.70
N THR A 225 -14.38 9.58 -15.54
CA THR A 225 -15.79 9.82 -15.21
C THR A 225 -16.71 8.89 -16.00
N THR A 226 -17.97 8.79 -15.58
CA THR A 226 -19.07 8.35 -16.45
C THR A 226 -19.37 9.39 -17.54
N ALA A 227 -20.31 9.09 -18.44
CA ALA A 227 -20.76 10.04 -19.47
C ALA A 227 -21.46 11.27 -18.86
N GLU A 228 -22.07 11.11 -17.68
CA GLU A 228 -22.74 12.14 -16.90
C GLU A 228 -21.75 12.95 -16.02
N GLY A 229 -20.44 12.67 -16.12
CA GLY A 229 -19.40 13.40 -15.41
C GLY A 229 -19.09 12.93 -13.99
N ALA A 230 -19.75 11.88 -13.48
CA ALA A 230 -19.50 11.36 -12.14
C ALA A 230 -18.14 10.65 -12.06
N SER A 231 -17.28 11.01 -11.09
CA SER A 231 -15.97 10.36 -10.88
C SER A 231 -16.12 8.87 -10.57
N LEU A 232 -15.31 8.03 -11.23
CA LEU A 232 -15.22 6.60 -10.96
C LEU A 232 -14.21 6.27 -9.85
N THR A 233 -13.34 7.22 -9.47
CA THR A 233 -12.36 7.02 -8.39
C THR A 233 -12.90 7.46 -7.03
N TRP A 234 -13.74 8.50 -6.99
CA TRP A 234 -14.38 8.96 -5.75
C TRP A 234 -15.11 7.84 -4.98
N PRO A 235 -15.95 6.99 -5.62
CA PRO A 235 -16.74 6.02 -4.88
C PRO A 235 -15.90 4.88 -4.27
N VAL A 236 -14.67 4.72 -4.72
CA VAL A 236 -13.71 3.76 -4.15
C VAL A 236 -13.07 4.37 -2.88
N ILE A 237 -12.55 5.60 -2.98
CA ILE A 237 -11.78 6.25 -1.90
C ILE A 237 -12.66 6.87 -0.80
N ALA A 238 -13.94 7.12 -1.09
CA ALA A 238 -14.90 7.73 -0.16
C ALA A 238 -15.89 6.74 0.48
N ARG A 239 -15.83 5.46 0.13
CA ARG A 239 -16.71 4.43 0.68
C ARG A 239 -16.67 4.38 2.21
N ASN A 240 -17.79 4.05 2.83
CA ASN A 240 -17.97 3.95 4.28
C ASN A 240 -17.80 5.26 5.09
N LYS A 241 -17.67 6.44 4.44
CA LYS A 241 -17.50 7.74 5.10
C LYS A 241 -18.79 8.58 5.13
N LYS A 242 -18.88 9.51 6.07
CA LYS A 242 -19.75 10.70 6.04
C LYS A 242 -18.97 11.89 5.48
N SER A 243 -19.66 12.93 5.00
CA SER A 243 -19.02 14.17 4.48
C SER A 243 -19.57 15.39 5.22
N LEU A 244 -18.64 16.15 5.81
CA LEU A 244 -18.85 17.44 6.45
C LEU A 244 -18.07 18.50 5.67
N THR A 245 -18.76 19.52 5.17
CA THR A 245 -18.12 20.71 4.62
C THR A 245 -17.67 21.65 5.74
N LEU A 246 -16.40 22.06 5.72
CA LEU A 246 -15.82 22.93 6.76
C LEU A 246 -14.54 23.63 6.27
N ASP A 247 -14.49 24.96 6.22
CA ASP A 247 -13.25 25.68 5.89
C ASP A 247 -12.34 25.85 7.12
N LEU A 248 -11.42 24.90 7.28
CA LEU A 248 -10.38 24.88 8.32
C LEU A 248 -9.41 26.09 8.29
N ARG A 249 -9.50 26.98 7.30
CA ARG A 249 -8.75 28.26 7.29
C ARG A 249 -9.39 29.34 8.17
N ARG A 250 -10.66 29.16 8.57
CA ARG A 250 -11.45 30.13 9.35
C ARG A 250 -11.55 29.65 10.80
N GLU A 251 -11.42 30.56 11.76
CA GLU A 251 -11.46 30.22 13.19
C GLU A 251 -12.75 29.48 13.63
N PRO A 252 -13.96 29.82 13.14
CA PRO A 252 -15.16 29.04 13.49
C PRO A 252 -15.13 27.62 12.93
N GLY A 253 -14.52 27.41 11.76
CA GLY A 253 -14.29 26.07 11.19
C GLY A 253 -13.25 25.28 12.00
N GLN A 254 -12.23 25.96 12.54
CA GLN A 254 -11.25 25.35 13.44
C GLN A 254 -11.84 24.99 14.80
N GLU A 255 -12.84 25.73 15.30
CA GLU A 255 -13.53 25.38 16.55
C GLU A 255 -14.43 24.15 16.38
N VAL A 256 -15.28 24.10 15.34
CA VAL A 256 -16.09 22.90 15.01
C VAL A 256 -15.22 21.67 14.80
N ALA A 257 -14.08 21.82 14.11
CA ALA A 257 -13.11 20.74 13.96
C ALA A 257 -12.53 20.28 15.31
N ARG A 258 -12.30 21.19 16.26
CA ARG A 258 -11.81 20.86 17.60
C ARG A 258 -12.89 20.24 18.49
N GLU A 259 -14.14 20.65 18.35
CA GLU A 259 -15.31 20.04 19.00
C GLU A 259 -15.44 18.56 18.63
N LEU A 260 -15.32 18.21 17.35
CA LEU A 260 -15.26 16.81 16.90
C LEU A 260 -14.05 16.05 17.48
N LEU A 261 -12.89 16.69 17.53
CA LEU A 261 -11.65 16.06 18.01
C LEU A 261 -11.57 15.90 19.54
N ARG A 262 -12.46 16.55 20.31
CA ARG A 262 -12.62 16.29 21.76
C ARG A 262 -13.22 14.91 22.05
N THR A 263 -13.94 14.30 21.10
CA THR A 263 -14.59 12.99 21.26
C THR A 263 -14.14 11.91 20.27
N ALA A 264 -13.47 12.30 19.16
CA ALA A 264 -12.91 11.35 18.20
C ALA A 264 -11.74 10.53 18.76
N ASP A 265 -11.55 9.32 18.20
CA ASP A 265 -10.43 8.43 18.53
C ASP A 265 -9.20 8.69 17.66
N VAL A 266 -9.42 9.03 16.38
CA VAL A 266 -8.36 9.16 15.38
C VAL A 266 -8.58 10.43 14.53
N LEU A 267 -7.55 11.24 14.39
CA LEU A 267 -7.43 12.27 13.36
C LEU A 267 -6.54 11.74 12.23
N ILE A 268 -6.96 11.90 10.97
CA ILE A 268 -6.14 11.61 9.79
C ILE A 268 -5.94 12.88 8.97
N GLU A 269 -4.68 13.27 8.77
CA GLU A 269 -4.27 14.40 7.94
C GLU A 269 -3.16 14.02 6.95
N ASN A 270 -3.07 14.73 5.82
CA ASN A 270 -1.96 14.58 4.87
C ASN A 270 -1.52 15.91 4.23
N PHE A 271 -1.57 16.98 5.02
CA PHE A 271 -1.08 18.29 4.63
C PHE A 271 0.45 18.36 4.69
N ARG A 272 1.01 19.51 4.30
CA ARG A 272 2.44 19.78 4.55
C ARG A 272 2.65 19.98 6.06
N PRO A 273 3.74 19.46 6.66
CA PRO A 273 4.04 19.67 8.08
C PRO A 273 3.91 21.13 8.52
N GLY A 274 3.45 21.34 9.76
CA GLY A 274 3.14 22.66 10.30
C GLY A 274 1.78 23.24 9.86
N THR A 275 0.97 22.55 9.05
CA THR A 275 -0.31 23.11 8.56
C THR A 275 -1.42 23.04 9.60
N LEU A 276 -1.59 21.91 10.31
CA LEU A 276 -2.52 21.82 11.43
C LEU A 276 -2.14 22.79 12.56
N GLU A 277 -0.84 22.97 12.78
CA GLU A 277 -0.28 23.91 13.75
C GLU A 277 -0.68 25.36 13.43
N ARG A 278 -0.60 25.78 12.16
CA ARG A 278 -1.11 27.09 11.70
C ARG A 278 -2.64 27.22 11.74
N TRP A 279 -3.38 26.12 11.88
CA TRP A 279 -4.83 26.10 12.02
C TRP A 279 -5.29 25.84 13.47
N SER A 280 -4.43 26.01 14.47
CA SER A 280 -4.76 25.77 15.89
C SER A 280 -5.28 24.35 16.19
N LEU A 281 -4.84 23.37 15.39
CA LEU A 281 -5.17 21.94 15.45
C LEU A 281 -3.91 21.06 15.54
N GLY A 282 -2.78 21.63 16.00
CA GLY A 282 -1.53 20.89 16.17
C GLY A 282 -1.61 19.82 17.29
N PRO A 283 -0.85 18.71 17.20
CA PRO A 283 -0.99 17.57 18.12
C PRO A 283 -0.84 17.92 19.61
N GLU A 284 0.04 18.86 19.96
CA GLU A 284 0.25 19.30 21.35
C GLU A 284 -1.02 19.88 21.98
N ARG A 285 -1.75 20.71 21.24
CA ARG A 285 -3.03 21.27 21.69
C ARG A 285 -4.13 20.21 21.70
N LEU A 286 -4.21 19.39 20.66
CA LEU A 286 -5.23 18.35 20.58
C LEU A 286 -5.08 17.31 21.71
N HIS A 287 -3.87 16.89 22.07
CA HIS A 287 -3.66 15.99 23.21
C HIS A 287 -3.90 16.65 24.58
N ALA A 288 -3.96 17.99 24.66
CA ALA A 288 -4.35 18.69 25.89
C ALA A 288 -5.88 18.71 26.08
N GLU A 289 -6.65 18.76 24.99
CA GLU A 289 -8.12 18.72 25.00
C GLU A 289 -8.66 17.27 24.95
N ASN A 290 -7.94 16.34 24.29
CA ASN A 290 -8.23 14.90 24.24
C ASN A 290 -6.92 14.07 24.31
N PRO A 291 -6.48 13.67 25.52
CA PRO A 291 -5.28 12.85 25.70
C PRO A 291 -5.35 11.43 25.08
N GLY A 292 -6.53 10.99 24.64
CA GLY A 292 -6.77 9.71 23.99
C GLY A 292 -6.78 9.75 22.46
N LEU A 293 -6.64 10.93 21.85
CA LEU A 293 -6.64 11.10 20.39
C LEU A 293 -5.37 10.53 19.75
N ILE A 294 -5.52 9.78 18.67
CA ILE A 294 -4.41 9.31 17.83
C ILE A 294 -4.32 10.23 16.61
N VAL A 295 -3.18 10.88 16.41
CA VAL A 295 -3.00 11.85 15.31
C VAL A 295 -2.14 11.24 14.21
N VAL A 296 -2.80 10.75 13.16
CA VAL A 296 -2.19 10.12 11.99
C VAL A 296 -1.85 11.19 10.95
N ARG A 297 -0.56 11.28 10.59
CA ARG A 297 0.00 12.30 9.70
C ARG A 297 0.74 11.63 8.55
N VAL A 298 0.23 11.80 7.33
CA VAL A 298 0.79 11.15 6.14
C VAL A 298 1.43 12.20 5.24
N SER A 299 2.75 12.27 5.16
CA SER A 299 3.45 13.33 4.41
C SER A 299 4.51 12.78 3.46
N GLY A 300 5.00 13.59 2.52
CA GLY A 300 6.02 13.12 1.55
C GLY A 300 7.30 12.61 2.21
N PHE A 301 7.73 13.24 3.31
CA PHE A 301 9.08 13.11 3.89
C PHE A 301 9.10 13.06 5.43
N GLY A 302 7.96 12.73 6.06
CA GLY A 302 7.77 12.75 7.51
C GLY A 302 7.48 14.16 8.06
N GLN A 303 7.25 14.27 9.37
CA GLN A 303 7.14 15.54 10.08
C GLN A 303 8.52 16.13 10.45
N THR A 304 9.60 15.37 10.32
CA THR A 304 10.94 15.74 10.80
C THR A 304 12.04 15.56 9.73
N GLY A 305 13.27 15.95 10.06
CA GLY A 305 14.40 15.89 9.12
C GLY A 305 14.42 17.05 8.12
N PRO A 306 15.46 17.12 7.26
CA PRO A 306 15.76 18.30 6.44
C PRO A 306 14.74 18.53 5.31
N TYR A 307 13.90 17.54 4.99
CA TYR A 307 13.00 17.56 3.83
C TYR A 307 11.51 17.69 4.19
N ALA A 308 11.13 17.63 5.48
CA ALA A 308 9.73 17.70 5.93
C ALA A 308 8.93 18.88 5.35
N GLY A 309 9.55 20.07 5.26
CA GLY A 309 8.89 21.27 4.72
C GLY A 309 8.69 21.28 3.19
N ARG A 310 9.16 20.26 2.45
CA ARG A 310 9.02 20.18 1.00
C ARG A 310 7.62 19.68 0.60
N ALA A 311 7.16 20.09 -0.58
CA ALA A 311 5.98 19.48 -1.19
C ALA A 311 6.29 18.05 -1.63
N GLY A 312 5.40 17.11 -1.34
CA GLY A 312 5.49 15.71 -1.78
C GLY A 312 4.14 15.21 -2.31
N TYR A 313 4.22 14.29 -3.27
CA TYR A 313 3.12 13.47 -3.79
C TYR A 313 3.62 12.02 -3.85
N GLY A 314 2.72 11.03 -3.94
CA GLY A 314 3.06 9.61 -4.11
C GLY A 314 4.18 9.37 -5.12
N SER A 315 4.13 9.98 -6.30
CA SER A 315 5.13 9.86 -7.36
C SER A 315 6.55 10.32 -6.99
N ILE A 316 6.70 11.24 -6.05
CA ILE A 316 8.01 11.70 -5.55
C ILE A 316 8.52 10.78 -4.43
N GLY A 317 7.61 10.29 -3.57
CA GLY A 317 7.96 9.26 -2.58
C GLY A 317 8.35 7.93 -3.22
N GLU A 318 7.64 7.52 -4.28
CA GLU A 318 8.00 6.38 -5.14
C GLU A 318 9.41 6.51 -5.74
N ALA A 319 9.85 7.73 -6.05
CA ALA A 319 11.17 8.00 -6.62
C ALA A 319 12.27 8.07 -5.55
N MET A 320 12.02 8.70 -4.42
CA MET A 320 13.00 8.82 -3.33
C MET A 320 13.10 7.57 -2.45
N GLY A 321 12.07 6.71 -2.40
CA GLY A 321 12.10 5.42 -1.73
C GLY A 321 12.65 4.27 -2.60
N GLY A 322 13.41 4.56 -3.66
CA GLY A 322 14.04 3.56 -4.54
C GLY A 322 13.12 2.95 -5.60
N LEU A 323 11.87 2.61 -5.26
CA LEU A 323 10.97 1.79 -6.07
C LEU A 323 10.86 2.19 -7.57
N ARG A 324 10.82 3.48 -7.92
CA ARG A 324 10.83 3.87 -9.36
C ARG A 324 12.08 3.38 -10.08
N TYR A 325 13.26 3.44 -9.46
CA TYR A 325 14.52 3.06 -10.09
C TYR A 325 14.54 1.59 -10.53
N LEU A 326 13.82 0.72 -9.82
CA LEU A 326 13.74 -0.71 -10.07
C LEU A 326 12.72 -1.11 -11.16
N ILE A 327 11.69 -0.28 -11.42
CA ILE A 327 10.56 -0.67 -12.28
C ILE A 327 10.83 -0.36 -13.76
N GLY A 328 10.63 -1.37 -14.61
CA GLY A 328 10.65 -1.27 -16.08
C GLY A 328 11.90 -1.88 -16.72
N GLU A 329 12.14 -1.52 -17.97
CA GLU A 329 13.28 -2.02 -18.76
C GLU A 329 14.58 -1.24 -18.49
N ALA A 330 15.72 -1.91 -18.66
CA ALA A 330 17.04 -1.30 -18.49
C ALA A 330 17.34 -0.19 -19.51
N ASP A 331 16.84 -0.35 -20.74
CA ASP A 331 17.16 0.46 -21.93
C ASP A 331 16.48 1.84 -21.97
N ARG A 332 15.58 2.14 -21.03
CA ARG A 332 14.71 3.34 -21.04
C ARG A 332 14.56 3.97 -19.65
N PRO A 333 14.01 5.19 -19.56
CA PRO A 333 13.76 5.84 -18.28
C PRO A 333 12.87 5.00 -17.33
N PRO A 334 13.07 5.10 -16.01
CA PRO A 334 12.36 4.26 -15.06
C PRO A 334 10.84 4.46 -15.08
N SER A 335 10.10 3.35 -14.99
CA SER A 335 8.66 3.27 -15.28
C SER A 335 7.79 3.40 -14.00
N ARG A 336 6.46 3.23 -14.13
CA ARG A 336 5.52 3.26 -12.99
C ARG A 336 4.49 2.14 -13.08
N ALA A 337 4.02 1.66 -11.92
CA ALA A 337 3.03 0.58 -11.79
C ALA A 337 1.58 0.96 -12.20
N GLY A 338 1.38 1.95 -13.07
CA GLY A 338 0.06 2.47 -13.50
C GLY A 338 -0.72 3.27 -12.45
N ILE A 339 -0.70 2.85 -11.19
CA ILE A 339 -1.41 3.44 -10.04
C ILE A 339 -0.52 4.39 -9.21
N SER A 340 -1.09 5.01 -8.18
CA SER A 340 -0.38 5.84 -7.18
C SER A 340 0.05 4.99 -5.97
N ILE A 341 0.95 4.04 -6.20
CA ILE A 341 1.31 3.02 -5.22
C ILE A 341 1.95 3.62 -3.95
N GLY A 342 2.73 4.70 -4.07
CA GLY A 342 3.34 5.35 -2.91
C GLY A 342 2.31 5.93 -1.94
N ASP A 343 1.27 6.59 -2.47
CA ASP A 343 0.18 7.11 -1.64
C ASP A 343 -0.59 5.97 -0.94
N SER A 344 -0.84 4.86 -1.65
CA SER A 344 -1.53 3.68 -1.09
C SER A 344 -0.70 2.94 -0.04
N LEU A 345 0.60 2.79 -0.24
CA LEU A 345 1.52 2.20 0.75
C LEU A 345 1.55 3.05 2.02
N ALA A 346 1.69 4.37 1.88
CA ALA A 346 1.66 5.30 3.01
C ALA A 346 0.31 5.24 3.76
N GLY A 347 -0.82 5.23 3.06
CA GLY A 347 -2.14 5.04 3.67
C GLY A 347 -2.29 3.69 4.39
N THR A 348 -1.63 2.64 3.90
CA THR A 348 -1.63 1.30 4.54
C THR A 348 -0.80 1.29 5.81
N PHE A 349 0.42 1.84 5.80
CA PHE A 349 1.26 1.95 6.99
C PHE A 349 0.68 2.93 8.02
N ALA A 350 0.01 4.00 7.58
CA ALA A 350 -0.75 4.89 8.43
C ALA A 350 -1.92 4.18 9.15
N ALA A 351 -2.67 3.34 8.43
CA ALA A 351 -3.75 2.54 9.03
C ALA A 351 -3.20 1.49 10.02
N LEU A 352 -2.09 0.82 9.68
CA LEU A 352 -1.39 -0.11 10.58
C LEU A 352 -0.90 0.60 11.86
N GLY A 353 -0.33 1.79 11.73
CA GLY A 353 0.10 2.62 12.85
C GLY A 353 -1.08 3.10 13.71
N ALA A 354 -2.22 3.45 13.09
CA ALA A 354 -3.46 3.78 13.81
C ALA A 354 -3.99 2.58 14.61
N LEU A 355 -4.01 1.39 14.04
CA LEU A 355 -4.40 0.15 14.72
C LEU A 355 -3.46 -0.19 15.89
N ALA A 356 -2.15 -0.05 15.70
CA ALA A 356 -1.16 -0.26 16.76
C ALA A 356 -1.29 0.78 17.89
N ALA A 357 -1.57 2.04 17.56
CA ALA A 357 -1.83 3.10 18.52
C ALA A 357 -3.15 2.88 19.29
N LEU A 358 -4.22 2.45 18.61
CA LEU A 358 -5.50 2.08 19.23
C LEU A 358 -5.33 0.94 20.24
N HIS A 359 -4.52 -0.06 19.92
CA HIS A 359 -4.19 -1.15 20.83
C HIS A 359 -3.32 -0.68 22.01
N SER A 360 -2.29 0.13 21.77
CA SER A 360 -1.46 0.74 22.83
C SER A 360 -2.30 1.57 23.81
N ARG A 361 -3.29 2.31 23.27
CA ARG A 361 -4.23 3.13 24.05
C ARG A 361 -5.10 2.31 25.00
N GLN A 362 -5.43 1.04 24.67
CA GLN A 362 -6.17 0.15 25.58
C GLN A 362 -5.41 -0.14 26.88
N ALA A 363 -4.07 -0.18 26.83
CA ALA A 363 -3.22 -0.43 27.99
C ALA A 363 -2.77 0.84 28.71
N THR A 364 -2.66 1.97 27.99
CA THR A 364 -2.08 3.22 28.51
C THR A 364 -3.09 4.33 28.81
N GLY A 365 -4.31 4.24 28.24
CA GLY A 365 -5.29 5.34 28.25
C GLY A 365 -4.90 6.55 27.40
N ARG A 366 -3.80 6.48 26.62
CA ARG A 366 -3.25 7.63 25.90
C ARG A 366 -3.13 7.37 24.39
N GLY A 367 -3.42 8.40 23.61
CA GLY A 367 -3.13 8.46 22.19
C GLY A 367 -1.70 8.92 21.91
N GLN A 368 -1.33 8.95 20.63
CA GLN A 368 0.01 9.32 20.15
C GLN A 368 -0.04 9.80 18.70
N VAL A 369 1.04 10.45 18.24
CA VAL A 369 1.23 10.77 16.82
C VAL A 369 1.70 9.52 16.07
N VAL A 370 1.11 9.28 14.89
CA VAL A 370 1.56 8.29 13.92
C VAL A 370 2.04 9.06 12.69
N ASP A 371 3.35 9.20 12.53
CA ASP A 371 3.96 9.79 11.34
C ASP A 371 4.17 8.69 10.28
N SER A 372 3.74 8.93 9.05
CA SER A 372 3.87 7.99 7.95
C SER A 372 4.39 8.71 6.71
N ALA A 373 5.71 8.63 6.50
CA ALA A 373 6.35 9.25 5.36
C ALA A 373 6.18 8.39 4.10
N ILE A 374 5.74 8.98 2.99
CA ILE A 374 5.52 8.27 1.72
C ILE A 374 6.82 7.60 1.24
N TYR A 375 7.98 8.28 1.33
CA TYR A 375 9.24 7.69 0.90
C TYR A 375 9.71 6.51 1.80
N GLU A 376 9.38 6.51 3.10
CA GLU A 376 9.68 5.39 4.01
C GLU A 376 8.73 4.21 3.79
N ALA A 377 7.44 4.49 3.55
CA ALA A 377 6.45 3.49 3.19
C ALA A 377 6.78 2.77 1.86
N VAL A 378 7.47 3.46 0.94
CA VAL A 378 8.02 2.89 -0.29
C VAL A 378 9.33 2.13 -0.01
N LEU A 379 10.26 2.72 0.74
CA LEU A 379 11.55 2.11 1.11
C LEU A 379 11.38 0.78 1.85
N ALA A 380 10.36 0.67 2.71
CA ALA A 380 10.00 -0.56 3.41
C ALA A 380 9.65 -1.73 2.46
N MET A 381 9.40 -1.46 1.18
CA MET A 381 9.01 -2.43 0.15
C MET A 381 10.12 -2.74 -0.87
N THR A 382 11.36 -2.21 -0.74
CA THR A 382 12.48 -2.53 -1.67
C THR A 382 13.31 -3.76 -1.28
N GLU A 383 12.72 -4.63 -0.45
CA GLU A 383 13.28 -5.92 -0.01
C GLU A 383 14.67 -5.80 0.64
N ALA A 384 15.71 -6.21 -0.10
CA ALA A 384 17.09 -6.27 0.34
C ALA A 384 18.00 -5.27 -0.40
N GLU A 385 17.46 -4.38 -1.27
CA GLU A 385 18.22 -3.41 -2.06
C GLU A 385 19.27 -2.65 -1.22
N VAL A 386 18.85 -2.10 -0.07
CA VAL A 386 19.72 -1.35 0.86
C VAL A 386 20.83 -2.24 1.43
N THR A 387 20.50 -3.49 1.78
CA THR A 387 21.41 -4.46 2.38
C THR A 387 22.42 -5.00 1.36
N GLU A 388 22.00 -5.20 0.11
CA GLU A 388 22.85 -5.63 -1.00
C GLU A 388 23.87 -4.54 -1.39
N TRP A 389 23.46 -3.27 -1.36
CA TRP A 389 24.37 -2.15 -1.54
C TRP A 389 25.35 -2.01 -0.36
N ASP A 390 24.88 -2.03 0.89
CA ASP A 390 25.73 -1.87 2.08
C ASP A 390 26.73 -3.02 2.27
N ALA A 391 26.28 -4.27 2.11
CA ALA A 391 27.10 -5.45 2.42
C ALA A 391 28.08 -5.84 1.30
N ILE A 392 27.71 -5.64 0.02
CA ILE A 392 28.52 -6.11 -1.13
C ILE A 392 28.65 -5.09 -2.28
N GLY A 393 28.07 -3.88 -2.17
CA GLY A 393 28.11 -2.87 -3.23
C GLY A 393 27.29 -3.25 -4.47
N HIS A 394 26.32 -4.17 -4.35
CA HIS A 394 25.47 -4.57 -5.47
C HIS A 394 24.34 -3.56 -5.66
N GLN A 395 24.33 -2.88 -6.81
CA GLN A 395 23.21 -2.07 -7.25
C GLN A 395 22.19 -2.95 -7.98
N ARG A 396 20.98 -3.07 -7.44
CA ARG A 396 19.83 -3.62 -8.18
C ARG A 396 19.48 -2.72 -9.36
N GLU A 397 19.07 -3.32 -10.48
CA GLU A 397 18.79 -2.63 -11.74
C GLU A 397 17.43 -3.02 -12.34
N ARG A 398 16.96 -2.22 -13.30
CA ARG A 398 15.75 -2.51 -14.10
C ARG A 398 15.95 -3.74 -14.96
N THR A 399 14.97 -4.62 -14.91
CA THR A 399 15.07 -6.00 -15.41
C THR A 399 13.80 -6.45 -16.16
N GLY A 400 12.90 -5.51 -16.45
CA GLY A 400 11.68 -5.78 -17.21
C GLY A 400 10.71 -6.68 -16.45
N ALA A 401 10.45 -7.86 -17.00
CA ALA A 401 9.57 -8.87 -16.40
C ALA A 401 10.28 -9.85 -15.45
N ILE A 402 11.62 -9.88 -15.41
CA ILE A 402 12.38 -10.90 -14.65
C ILE A 402 12.84 -10.38 -13.28
N LEU A 403 12.97 -11.30 -12.32
CA LEU A 403 13.80 -11.10 -11.13
C LEU A 403 15.12 -11.87 -11.34
N PRO A 404 16.29 -11.21 -11.44
CA PRO A 404 17.56 -11.88 -11.72
C PRO A 404 17.92 -12.96 -10.70
N GLY A 405 18.41 -14.08 -11.20
CA GLY A 405 18.78 -15.24 -10.38
C GLY A 405 17.61 -16.12 -9.96
N VAL A 406 16.36 -15.63 -10.05
CA VAL A 406 15.16 -16.35 -9.62
C VAL A 406 14.49 -16.98 -10.83
N ALA A 407 14.94 -18.19 -11.19
CA ALA A 407 14.54 -18.84 -12.44
C ALA A 407 14.04 -20.30 -12.27
N PRO A 408 13.01 -20.72 -13.01
CA PRO A 408 12.08 -19.90 -13.82
C PRO A 408 11.02 -19.22 -12.95
N SER A 409 10.78 -17.93 -13.20
CA SER A 409 9.78 -17.11 -12.51
C SER A 409 9.46 -15.88 -13.35
N ASN A 410 8.86 -16.08 -14.52
CA ASN A 410 8.73 -15.07 -15.58
C ASN A 410 7.37 -15.20 -16.29
N VAL A 411 7.09 -14.26 -17.19
CA VAL A 411 5.92 -14.20 -18.07
C VAL A 411 6.30 -14.77 -19.44
N TYR A 412 5.58 -15.81 -19.88
CA TYR A 412 5.88 -16.55 -21.11
C TYR A 412 4.71 -16.49 -22.11
N PRO A 413 4.98 -16.46 -23.43
CA PRO A 413 3.96 -16.35 -24.47
C PRO A 413 3.19 -17.66 -24.68
N THR A 414 2.04 -17.58 -25.33
CA THR A 414 1.17 -18.74 -25.68
C THR A 414 0.73 -18.68 -27.15
N ALA A 415 0.29 -19.81 -27.72
CA ALA A 415 0.13 -19.96 -29.18
C ALA A 415 -0.95 -19.04 -29.80
N THR A 416 -2.12 -18.92 -29.17
CA THR A 416 -3.18 -17.94 -29.55
C THR A 416 -2.88 -16.49 -29.15
N GLY A 417 -1.77 -16.25 -28.44
CA GLY A 417 -1.37 -14.93 -27.96
C GLY A 417 -1.95 -14.57 -26.59
N GLY A 418 -1.23 -13.70 -25.87
CA GLY A 418 -1.43 -13.47 -24.45
C GLY A 418 -0.51 -14.35 -23.61
N ASP A 419 -0.29 -13.96 -22.36
CA ASP A 419 0.87 -14.42 -21.60
C ASP A 419 0.48 -15.09 -20.27
N VAL A 420 1.25 -16.13 -19.92
CA VAL A 420 1.11 -16.88 -18.66
C VAL A 420 2.37 -16.68 -17.83
N LEU A 421 2.20 -16.23 -16.59
CA LEU A 421 3.27 -16.24 -15.59
C LEU A 421 3.43 -17.67 -15.06
N ILE A 422 4.66 -18.19 -15.09
CA ILE A 422 4.99 -19.52 -14.55
C ILE A 422 6.10 -19.34 -13.49
N ALA A 423 5.87 -19.85 -12.28
CA ALA A 423 6.78 -19.74 -11.15
C ALA A 423 7.19 -21.13 -10.63
N ALA A 424 8.26 -21.69 -11.21
CA ALA A 424 8.81 -23.00 -10.84
C ALA A 424 10.27 -22.89 -10.33
N ASN A 425 10.59 -21.77 -9.67
CA ASN A 425 11.96 -21.42 -9.26
C ASN A 425 12.57 -22.34 -8.19
N GLN A 426 11.79 -23.16 -7.47
CA GLN A 426 12.29 -24.17 -6.53
C GLN A 426 12.49 -25.52 -7.22
N ASP A 427 13.54 -26.27 -6.85
CA ASP A 427 14.01 -27.46 -7.59
C ASP A 427 12.94 -28.56 -7.75
N THR A 428 12.09 -28.77 -6.74
CA THR A 428 10.98 -29.74 -6.78
C THR A 428 9.83 -29.32 -7.69
N VAL A 429 9.66 -28.01 -7.92
CA VAL A 429 8.66 -27.46 -8.84
C VAL A 429 9.24 -27.37 -10.26
N PHE A 430 10.53 -27.05 -10.37
CA PHE A 430 11.24 -27.10 -11.65
C PHE A 430 11.22 -28.50 -12.27
N ARG A 431 11.39 -29.56 -11.46
CA ARG A 431 11.26 -30.94 -11.97
C ARG A 431 9.88 -31.22 -12.57
N ARG A 432 8.79 -30.80 -11.90
CA ARG A 432 7.42 -30.93 -12.42
C ARG A 432 7.19 -30.13 -13.70
N LEU A 433 7.81 -28.96 -13.82
CA LEU A 433 7.78 -28.19 -15.06
C LEU A 433 8.55 -28.92 -16.17
N ALA A 434 9.74 -29.47 -15.89
CA ALA A 434 10.50 -30.26 -16.85
C ALA A 434 9.77 -31.54 -17.29
N GLU A 435 9.06 -32.21 -16.37
CA GLU A 435 8.15 -33.32 -16.65
C GLU A 435 6.97 -32.87 -17.53
N ALA A 436 6.30 -31.76 -17.20
CA ALA A 436 5.20 -31.19 -18.01
C ALA A 436 5.64 -30.64 -19.37
N MET A 437 6.92 -30.27 -19.51
CA MET A 437 7.55 -29.90 -20.78
C MET A 437 7.84 -31.10 -21.68
N ASP A 438 7.67 -32.33 -21.18
CA ASP A 438 8.12 -33.59 -21.79
C ASP A 438 9.65 -33.63 -21.99
N ARG A 439 10.38 -32.98 -21.06
CA ARG A 439 11.83 -32.73 -21.06
C ARG A 439 12.45 -32.94 -19.67
N PRO A 440 12.22 -34.09 -19.00
CA PRO A 440 12.62 -34.31 -17.61
C PRO A 440 14.13 -34.23 -17.38
N GLU A 441 14.95 -34.47 -18.42
CA GLU A 441 16.41 -34.38 -18.34
C GLU A 441 16.91 -32.97 -18.01
N LEU A 442 16.11 -31.92 -18.27
CA LEU A 442 16.41 -30.56 -17.83
C LEU A 442 16.53 -30.47 -16.30
N ALA A 443 15.79 -31.28 -15.54
CA ALA A 443 15.86 -31.30 -14.07
C ALA A 443 17.10 -32.02 -13.52
N GLU A 444 17.83 -32.76 -14.36
CA GLU A 444 19.06 -33.47 -14.02
C GLU A 444 20.32 -32.81 -14.59
N ASP A 445 20.18 -32.02 -15.67
CA ASP A 445 21.26 -31.23 -16.28
C ASP A 445 21.92 -30.30 -15.23
N PRO A 446 23.25 -30.37 -15.00
CA PRO A 446 23.96 -29.49 -14.08
C PRO A 446 23.81 -27.98 -14.34
N ARG A 447 23.35 -27.57 -15.53
CA ARG A 447 22.98 -26.18 -15.85
C ARG A 447 21.69 -25.71 -15.17
N TYR A 448 20.78 -26.63 -14.82
CA TYR A 448 19.43 -26.28 -14.34
C TYR A 448 18.95 -27.09 -13.12
N ALA A 449 19.67 -28.13 -12.68
CA ALA A 449 19.27 -28.99 -11.57
C ALA A 449 19.08 -28.26 -10.22
N THR A 450 19.72 -27.10 -10.02
CA THR A 450 19.59 -26.27 -8.81
C THR A 450 19.14 -24.84 -9.13
N HIS A 451 18.47 -24.21 -8.17
CA HIS A 451 18.02 -22.82 -8.23
C HIS A 451 19.13 -21.85 -8.66
N GLN A 452 20.34 -21.98 -8.08
CA GLN A 452 21.49 -21.12 -8.41
C GLN A 452 22.00 -21.37 -9.84
N ALA A 453 21.97 -22.63 -10.31
CA ALA A 453 22.37 -22.95 -11.69
C ALA A 453 21.38 -22.35 -12.70
N ARG A 454 20.07 -22.49 -12.46
CA ARG A 454 19.01 -21.85 -13.27
C ARG A 454 19.15 -20.34 -13.27
N GLY A 455 19.41 -19.72 -12.12
CA GLY A 455 19.67 -18.28 -12.02
C GLY A 455 20.84 -17.82 -12.89
N ALA A 456 21.95 -18.59 -12.91
CA ALA A 456 23.10 -18.32 -13.77
C ALA A 456 22.86 -18.59 -15.28
N ARG A 457 21.74 -19.23 -15.64
CA ARG A 457 21.33 -19.56 -17.01
C ARG A 457 19.92 -19.06 -17.36
N GLN A 458 19.43 -18.05 -16.64
CA GLN A 458 18.02 -17.63 -16.67
C GLN A 458 17.50 -17.33 -18.07
N ALA A 459 18.24 -16.58 -18.89
CA ALA A 459 17.80 -16.25 -20.25
C ALA A 459 17.84 -17.44 -21.23
N GLU A 460 18.71 -18.45 -20.98
CA GLU A 460 18.77 -19.69 -21.76
C GLU A 460 17.57 -20.59 -21.42
N LEU A 461 17.27 -20.72 -20.13
CA LEU A 461 16.13 -21.50 -19.65
C LEU A 461 14.79 -20.86 -20.00
N ASP A 462 14.67 -19.53 -19.86
CA ASP A 462 13.44 -18.81 -20.21
C ASP A 462 13.13 -18.89 -21.71
N ALA A 463 14.16 -18.95 -22.57
CA ALA A 463 13.99 -19.19 -24.00
C ALA A 463 13.48 -20.60 -24.31
N LEU A 464 13.95 -21.62 -23.58
CA LEU A 464 13.44 -23.00 -23.70
C LEU A 464 11.99 -23.12 -23.25
N ILE A 465 11.62 -22.43 -22.17
CA ILE A 465 10.23 -22.42 -21.66
C ILE A 465 9.32 -21.64 -22.63
N ALA A 466 9.76 -20.50 -23.16
CA ALA A 466 8.99 -19.70 -24.12
C ALA A 466 8.79 -20.42 -25.48
N ASP A 467 9.79 -21.15 -25.97
CA ASP A 467 9.67 -21.98 -27.18
C ASP A 467 8.69 -23.16 -26.96
N TRP A 468 8.58 -23.69 -25.75
CA TRP A 468 7.57 -24.70 -25.41
C TRP A 468 6.17 -24.09 -25.23
N SER A 469 6.02 -23.07 -24.38
CA SER A 469 4.73 -22.46 -24.04
C SER A 469 4.08 -21.78 -25.24
N GLY A 470 4.88 -21.19 -26.13
CA GLY A 470 4.42 -20.56 -27.38
C GLY A 470 3.81 -21.53 -28.41
N LYS A 471 3.81 -22.84 -28.13
CA LYS A 471 3.16 -23.89 -28.94
C LYS A 471 1.84 -24.40 -28.33
N ILE A 472 1.46 -23.90 -27.16
CA ILE A 472 0.30 -24.35 -26.38
C ILE A 472 -0.62 -23.14 -26.13
N ASP A 473 -1.94 -23.35 -26.19
CA ASP A 473 -2.90 -22.29 -25.89
C ASP A 473 -3.00 -22.02 -24.37
N ALA A 474 -3.25 -20.75 -24.00
CA ALA A 474 -3.20 -20.31 -22.61
C ALA A 474 -4.18 -21.02 -21.66
N GLY A 475 -5.22 -21.68 -22.18
CA GLY A 475 -6.12 -22.54 -21.39
C GLY A 475 -5.46 -23.88 -21.06
N ASP A 476 -5.08 -24.61 -22.10
CA ASP A 476 -4.49 -25.95 -22.00
C ASP A 476 -3.14 -25.93 -21.25
N LEU A 477 -2.34 -24.88 -21.48
CA LEU A 477 -1.08 -24.65 -20.75
C LEU A 477 -1.32 -24.49 -19.24
N LEU A 478 -2.37 -23.77 -18.83
CA LEU A 478 -2.69 -23.60 -17.42
C LEU A 478 -3.22 -24.89 -16.80
N ALA A 479 -4.08 -25.64 -17.50
CA ALA A 479 -4.55 -26.94 -17.04
C ALA A 479 -3.36 -27.91 -16.82
N LEU A 480 -2.48 -28.04 -17.82
CA LEU A 480 -1.27 -28.87 -17.76
C LEU A 480 -0.35 -28.48 -16.59
N LEU A 481 -0.12 -27.20 -16.36
CA LEU A 481 0.71 -26.71 -15.26
C LEU A 481 0.04 -26.92 -13.90
N HIS A 482 -1.28 -26.75 -13.79
CA HIS A 482 -2.02 -26.96 -12.54
C HIS A 482 -2.10 -28.44 -12.17
N ASP A 483 -2.34 -29.33 -13.13
CA ASP A 483 -2.31 -30.79 -12.94
C ASP A 483 -0.91 -31.30 -12.55
N ALA A 484 0.14 -30.72 -13.16
CA ALA A 484 1.53 -30.98 -12.78
C ALA A 484 1.90 -30.39 -11.39
N GLY A 485 1.03 -29.59 -10.76
CA GLY A 485 1.31 -28.92 -9.49
C GLY A 485 2.40 -27.85 -9.58
N VAL A 486 2.41 -27.10 -10.69
CA VAL A 486 3.28 -25.95 -10.97
C VAL A 486 2.47 -24.64 -10.83
N PRO A 487 2.89 -23.68 -10.01
CA PRO A 487 2.23 -22.38 -9.89
C PRO A 487 2.27 -21.59 -11.21
N ALA A 488 1.10 -21.32 -11.79
CA ALA A 488 0.96 -20.53 -13.00
C ALA A 488 -0.38 -19.77 -13.06
N GLY A 489 -0.42 -18.65 -13.79
CA GLY A 489 -1.64 -17.84 -13.99
C GLY A 489 -1.52 -16.80 -15.11
N LYS A 490 -2.65 -16.33 -15.65
CA LYS A 490 -2.67 -15.27 -16.68
C LYS A 490 -2.39 -13.89 -16.07
N VAL A 491 -1.86 -12.97 -16.87
CA VAL A 491 -1.74 -11.55 -16.49
C VAL A 491 -3.11 -10.86 -16.61
N TYR A 492 -3.93 -10.93 -15.55
CA TYR A 492 -5.32 -10.45 -15.56
C TYR A 492 -5.47 -8.95 -15.85
N ARG A 493 -6.40 -8.64 -16.74
CA ARG A 493 -7.01 -7.31 -16.94
C ARG A 493 -8.30 -7.22 -16.11
N ALA A 494 -8.90 -6.04 -16.06
CA ALA A 494 -10.18 -5.86 -15.36
C ALA A 494 -11.30 -6.76 -15.90
N GLU A 495 -11.31 -7.02 -17.21
CA GLU A 495 -12.27 -7.93 -17.87
C GLU A 495 -12.14 -9.37 -17.38
N ASP A 496 -10.91 -9.91 -17.31
CA ASP A 496 -10.64 -11.23 -16.74
C ASP A 496 -11.12 -11.31 -15.28
N MET A 497 -10.86 -10.28 -14.47
CA MET A 497 -11.29 -10.20 -13.07
C MET A 497 -12.82 -10.17 -12.87
N PHE A 498 -13.60 -9.79 -13.90
CA PHE A 498 -15.07 -9.86 -13.87
C PHE A 498 -15.61 -11.20 -14.35
N ALA A 499 -14.86 -11.92 -15.18
CA ALA A 499 -15.25 -13.22 -15.75
C ALA A 499 -14.76 -14.43 -14.94
N ASP A 500 -13.76 -14.24 -14.06
CA ASP A 500 -13.12 -15.32 -13.31
C ASP A 500 -13.96 -15.85 -12.12
N ASP A 501 -14.09 -17.18 -12.08
CA ASP A 501 -14.81 -17.92 -11.05
C ASP A 501 -14.19 -17.78 -9.65
N HIS A 502 -12.87 -17.60 -9.53
CA HIS A 502 -12.23 -17.42 -8.23
C HIS A 502 -12.51 -16.04 -7.65
N PHE A 503 -12.51 -14.99 -8.48
CA PHE A 503 -12.95 -13.65 -8.12
C PHE A 503 -14.45 -13.63 -7.76
N ALA A 504 -15.30 -14.35 -8.49
CA ALA A 504 -16.73 -14.48 -8.21
C ALA A 504 -17.02 -15.25 -6.91
N ALA A 505 -16.46 -16.46 -6.75
CA ALA A 505 -16.64 -17.32 -5.57
C ALA A 505 -16.04 -16.69 -4.30
N ARG A 506 -14.97 -15.90 -4.42
CA ARG A 506 -14.47 -15.08 -3.32
C ARG A 506 -15.23 -13.76 -3.15
N SER A 507 -16.11 -13.36 -4.06
CA SER A 507 -16.74 -12.03 -4.06
C SER A 507 -15.69 -10.91 -3.92
N ALA A 508 -14.58 -11.05 -4.67
CA ALA A 508 -13.43 -10.15 -4.64
C ALA A 508 -13.78 -8.77 -5.22
N ILE A 509 -14.76 -8.72 -6.10
CA ILE A 509 -15.43 -7.52 -6.60
C ILE A 509 -16.84 -7.46 -5.98
N VAL A 510 -17.26 -6.27 -5.57
CA VAL A 510 -18.62 -5.99 -5.08
C VAL A 510 -19.29 -4.93 -5.93
N ARG A 511 -20.61 -5.06 -6.12
CA ARG A 511 -21.46 -4.01 -6.70
C ARG A 511 -21.82 -3.00 -5.61
N ALA A 512 -21.80 -1.72 -5.97
CA ALA A 512 -22.20 -0.62 -5.10
C ALA A 512 -23.01 0.40 -5.90
N ARG A 513 -23.74 1.27 -5.19
CA ARG A 513 -24.58 2.31 -5.76
C ARG A 513 -24.31 3.63 -5.04
N ASN A 514 -24.19 4.74 -5.78
CA ASN A 514 -23.99 6.08 -5.22
C ASN A 514 -25.34 6.76 -4.87
N ALA A 515 -25.28 7.95 -4.27
CA ALA A 515 -26.45 8.76 -3.93
C ALA A 515 -27.35 9.07 -5.14
N LEU A 516 -26.76 9.32 -6.32
CA LEU A 516 -27.46 9.50 -7.60
C LEU A 516 -28.09 8.21 -8.16
N GLY A 517 -27.97 7.08 -7.47
CA GLY A 517 -28.57 5.81 -7.85
C GLY A 517 -27.81 5.04 -8.94
N HIS A 518 -26.65 5.51 -9.41
CA HIS A 518 -25.83 4.84 -10.42
C HIS A 518 -25.15 3.60 -9.81
N GLU A 519 -25.18 2.47 -10.51
CA GLU A 519 -24.47 1.25 -10.09
C GLU A 519 -23.11 1.10 -10.77
N PHE A 520 -22.14 0.60 -10.00
CA PHE A 520 -20.79 0.29 -10.45
C PHE A 520 -20.22 -0.86 -9.61
N ALA A 521 -18.98 -1.23 -9.88
CA ALA A 521 -18.27 -2.28 -9.18
C ALA A 521 -16.91 -1.79 -8.69
N MET A 522 -16.46 -2.32 -7.55
CA MET A 522 -15.17 -2.02 -6.95
C MET A 522 -14.57 -3.27 -6.28
N GLN A 523 -13.29 -3.26 -5.97
CA GLN A 523 -12.68 -4.28 -5.11
C GLN A 523 -13.35 -4.32 -3.74
N ASN A 524 -13.53 -5.49 -3.15
CA ASN A 524 -14.10 -5.66 -1.82
C ASN A 524 -13.11 -5.25 -0.71
N VAL A 525 -13.46 -5.46 0.56
CA VAL A 525 -12.56 -5.26 1.70
C VAL A 525 -11.52 -6.38 1.78
N ALA A 526 -10.27 -5.99 2.09
CA ALA A 526 -9.16 -6.88 2.38
C ALA A 526 -8.32 -6.30 3.55
N PRO A 527 -7.75 -7.13 4.44
CA PRO A 527 -7.89 -8.57 4.52
C PRO A 527 -9.30 -9.01 4.95
N ARG A 528 -9.57 -10.32 4.91
CA ARG A 528 -10.83 -10.89 5.42
C ARG A 528 -10.62 -11.51 6.79
N LEU A 529 -11.50 -11.15 7.72
CA LEU A 529 -11.56 -11.70 9.07
C LEU A 529 -12.73 -12.68 9.16
N SER A 530 -12.54 -13.79 9.86
CA SER A 530 -13.52 -14.90 9.92
C SER A 530 -14.69 -14.67 10.87
N ALA A 531 -14.52 -13.82 11.88
CA ALA A 531 -15.55 -13.51 12.89
C ALA A 531 -16.12 -12.09 12.78
N THR A 532 -15.33 -11.14 12.29
CA THR A 532 -15.67 -9.71 12.17
C THR A 532 -15.29 -9.20 10.77
N PRO A 533 -15.94 -9.67 9.70
CA PRO A 533 -15.63 -9.25 8.34
C PRO A 533 -15.83 -7.73 8.17
N GLY A 534 -14.91 -7.07 7.46
CA GLY A 534 -15.12 -5.70 6.99
C GLY A 534 -16.04 -5.69 5.75
N ALA A 535 -16.76 -4.60 5.55
CA ALA A 535 -17.81 -4.50 4.52
C ALA A 535 -17.88 -3.11 3.86
N VAL A 536 -18.19 -3.08 2.56
CA VAL A 536 -18.55 -1.86 1.83
C VAL A 536 -20.05 -1.60 2.04
N ARG A 537 -20.39 -0.74 3.00
CA ARG A 537 -21.78 -0.45 3.41
C ARG A 537 -22.45 0.55 2.46
N TRP A 538 -21.71 1.57 2.03
CA TRP A 538 -22.11 2.56 1.02
C TRP A 538 -20.87 3.10 0.29
N SER A 539 -21.03 3.56 -0.94
CA SER A 539 -19.92 4.01 -1.80
C SER A 539 -19.41 5.43 -1.52
N GLY A 540 -19.76 6.00 -0.36
CA GLY A 540 -19.46 7.39 -0.03
C GLY A 540 -20.50 8.40 -0.52
N PRO A 541 -20.53 9.60 0.09
CA PRO A 541 -21.63 10.56 -0.02
C PRO A 541 -21.40 11.65 -1.09
N GLU A 542 -22.42 12.47 -1.28
CA GLU A 542 -22.32 13.81 -1.88
C GLU A 542 -21.50 14.77 -0.98
N LEU A 543 -21.29 16.01 -1.41
CA LEU A 543 -20.46 16.98 -0.69
C LEU A 543 -21.28 17.67 0.40
N GLY A 544 -20.90 17.47 1.66
CA GLY A 544 -21.60 18.06 2.81
C GLY A 544 -22.94 17.41 3.15
N GLU A 545 -23.25 16.24 2.58
CA GLU A 545 -24.50 15.49 2.78
C GLU A 545 -24.83 15.26 4.27
N HIS A 546 -23.81 15.16 5.12
CA HIS A 546 -23.95 14.91 6.56
C HIS A 546 -23.61 16.14 7.42
N THR A 547 -23.36 17.31 6.82
CA THR A 547 -22.96 18.55 7.52
C THR A 547 -23.95 18.92 8.63
N GLU A 548 -25.24 18.94 8.33
CA GLU A 548 -26.28 19.35 9.29
C GLU A 548 -26.54 18.30 10.38
N GLU A 549 -26.47 17.00 10.03
CA GLU A 549 -26.53 15.88 10.98
C GLU A 549 -25.40 15.99 12.03
N ILE A 550 -24.18 16.20 11.56
CA ILE A 550 -22.98 16.23 12.42
C ILE A 550 -22.97 17.48 13.31
N LEU A 551 -23.33 18.65 12.78
CA LEU A 551 -23.41 19.88 13.57
C LEU A 551 -24.53 19.81 14.63
N THR A 552 -25.69 19.26 14.28
CA THR A 552 -26.77 19.01 15.25
C THR A 552 -26.34 17.98 16.30
N GLY A 553 -25.54 16.97 15.92
CA GLY A 553 -24.93 16.00 16.82
C GLY A 553 -23.92 16.61 17.81
N LEU A 554 -23.27 17.71 17.46
CA LEU A 554 -22.46 18.54 18.37
C LEU A 554 -23.30 19.44 19.29
N GLY A 555 -24.62 19.44 19.15
CA GLY A 555 -25.54 20.31 19.91
C GLY A 555 -25.67 21.73 19.37
N ARG A 556 -25.20 22.01 18.13
CA ARG A 556 -25.38 23.32 17.49
C ARG A 556 -26.84 23.56 17.16
N SER A 557 -27.32 24.78 17.43
CA SER A 557 -28.65 25.23 17.06
C SER A 557 -28.78 25.53 15.56
N GLU A 558 -29.99 25.49 15.02
CA GLU A 558 -30.32 25.87 13.63
C GLU A 558 -29.81 27.29 13.28
N ALA A 559 -29.84 28.20 14.26
CA ALA A 559 -29.32 29.57 14.11
C ALA A 559 -27.79 29.61 13.98
N GLU A 560 -27.05 28.78 14.73
CA GLU A 560 -25.59 28.67 14.58
C GLU A 560 -25.20 27.99 13.27
N ILE A 561 -25.91 26.94 12.87
CA ILE A 561 -25.70 26.24 11.59
C ILE A 561 -25.94 27.21 10.42
N THR A 562 -27.01 28.01 10.50
CA THR A 562 -27.28 29.07 9.53
C THR A 562 -26.19 30.13 9.53
N ALA A 563 -25.75 30.62 10.69
CA ALA A 563 -24.65 31.60 10.78
C ALA A 563 -23.31 31.07 10.21
N LEU A 564 -22.99 29.78 10.40
CA LEU A 564 -21.82 29.13 9.79
C LEU A 564 -21.94 29.07 8.26
N ARG A 565 -23.14 28.78 7.75
CA ARG A 565 -23.48 28.69 6.31
C ARG A 565 -23.40 30.07 5.63
N ASP A 566 -24.02 31.08 6.23
CA ASP A 566 -23.99 32.48 5.77
C ASP A 566 -22.56 33.05 5.80
N ALA A 567 -21.75 32.65 6.79
CA ALA A 567 -20.33 32.99 6.89
C ALA A 567 -19.42 32.15 5.96
N ALA A 568 -19.99 31.39 5.01
CA ALA A 568 -19.33 30.49 4.07
C ALA A 568 -18.28 29.56 4.72
N THR A 569 -18.57 29.11 5.94
CA THR A 569 -17.67 28.26 6.73
C THR A 569 -18.01 26.78 6.60
N ILE A 570 -19.26 26.47 6.22
CA ILE A 570 -19.78 25.13 5.89
C ILE A 570 -20.46 25.13 4.51
#